data_AF-A0A7W9TKS8-F1
#
_entry.id   AF-A0A7W9TKS8-F1
#
_cell.length_a   1.000
_cell.length_b   1.000
_cell.length_c   1.000
_cell.angle_alpha   90.00
_cell.angle_beta   90.00
_cell.angle_gamma   90.00
#
_symmetry.space_group_name_H-M   'P 1'
#
loop_
_entity.id
_entity.type
_entity.pdbx_description
1 polymer ?
#
loop_
_entity_poly.entity_id
_entity_poly.type
_entity_poly.pdbx_seq_one_letter_code
_entity_poly.pdbx_strand_id
1 'polypeptide(L)'
;MKADTLTAGSGHVVDDTVNDAIRAAIVRLVHNREAGTDAYTGPIYFMMHDVPSEERARELAAALHAALYGDLEPLNRAVPPTS
;
A
#
# COMPACT_ATOMS: atom_id res chain seq x y z
N MET A 1 -0.89 -10.45 -1.35
CA MET A 1 0.12 -9.66 -2.08
C MET A 1 1.10 -9.07 -1.07
N LYS A 2 2.36 -8.85 -1.46
CA LYS A 2 3.39 -8.20 -0.63
C LYS A 2 4.04 -7.07 -1.43
N ALA A 3 4.25 -5.92 -0.80
CA ALA A 3 5.10 -4.84 -1.31
C ALA A 3 6.13 -4.47 -0.25
N ASP A 4 7.39 -4.36 -0.65
CA ASP A 4 8.50 -3.97 0.22
C ASP A 4 9.55 -3.18 -0.54
N THR A 5 10.34 -2.39 0.20
CA THR A 5 11.50 -1.65 -0.33
C THR A 5 12.81 -2.35 0.01
N LEU A 6 12.77 -3.62 0.46
CA LEU A 6 13.97 -4.35 0.89
C LEU A 6 14.92 -4.65 -0.28
N THR A 7 14.42 -4.60 -1.51
CA THR A 7 15.21 -4.72 -2.75
C THR A 7 15.55 -3.38 -3.39
N ALA A 8 15.06 -2.26 -2.83
CA ALA A 8 15.42 -0.94 -3.32
C ALA A 8 16.90 -0.64 -2.98
N GLY A 9 17.57 0.10 -3.86
CA GLY A 9 18.99 0.43 -3.67
C GLY A 9 19.24 1.17 -2.34
N SER A 10 20.46 1.06 -1.81
CA SER A 10 20.86 1.53 -0.46
C SER A 10 20.66 3.03 -0.16
N GLY A 11 20.25 3.84 -1.13
CA GLY A 11 19.90 5.26 -0.98
C GLY A 11 18.40 5.55 -1.05
N HIS A 12 17.55 4.52 -1.19
CA HIS A 12 16.11 4.71 -1.25
C HIS A 12 15.53 4.86 0.15
N VAL A 13 15.01 6.05 0.44
CA VAL A 13 14.35 6.38 1.71
C VAL A 13 12.88 6.62 1.43
N VAL A 14 12.02 5.95 2.19
CA VAL A 14 10.58 6.21 2.20
C VAL A 14 10.33 7.34 3.17
N ASP A 15 9.79 8.45 2.69
CA ASP A 15 9.42 9.60 3.51
C ASP A 15 8.26 9.27 4.47
N ASP A 16 8.22 9.92 5.63
CA ASP A 16 7.15 9.72 6.62
C ASP A 16 5.77 9.99 6.03
N THR A 17 5.64 10.98 5.14
CA THR A 17 4.39 11.30 4.42
C THR A 17 3.91 10.13 3.58
N VAL A 18 4.84 9.43 2.92
CA VAL A 18 4.52 8.24 2.12
C VAL A 18 4.09 7.09 3.02
N ASN A 19 4.79 6.90 4.14
CA ASN A 19 4.47 5.85 5.11
C ASN A 19 3.06 6.04 5.68
N ASP A 20 2.72 7.27 6.09
CA ASP A 20 1.41 7.63 6.62
C ASP A 20 0.30 7.44 5.59
N ALA A 21 0.52 7.84 4.34
CA ALA A 21 -0.44 7.65 3.26
C ALA A 21 -0.72 6.16 2.99
N ILE A 22 0.33 5.33 2.93
CA ILE A 22 0.19 3.88 2.75
C ILE A 22 -0.54 3.25 3.93
N ARG A 23 -0.21 3.64 5.17
CA ARG A 23 -0.87 3.14 6.38
C ARG A 23 -2.36 3.50 6.37
N ALA A 24 -2.72 4.73 6.05
CA ALA A 24 -4.11 5.17 5.96
C ALA A 24 -4.90 4.39 4.90
N ALA A 25 -4.30 4.15 3.73
CA ALA A 25 -4.91 3.36 2.67
C ALA A 25 -5.18 1.91 3.09
N ILE A 26 -4.23 1.26 3.75
CA ILE A 26 -4.38 -0.14 4.21
C ILE A 26 -5.47 -0.24 5.29
N VAL A 27 -5.48 0.68 6.27
CA VAL A 27 -6.55 0.74 7.29
C VAL A 27 -7.93 0.82 6.64
N ARG A 28 -8.05 1.61 5.57
CA ARG A 28 -9.31 1.75 4.85
C ARG A 28 -9.73 0.50 4.10
N LEU A 29 -8.80 -0.18 3.42
CA LEU A 29 -9.08 -1.44 2.75
C LEU A 29 -9.60 -2.48 3.74
N VAL A 30 -8.98 -2.58 4.93
CA VAL A 30 -9.46 -3.47 6.01
C VAL A 30 -10.85 -3.06 6.49
N HIS A 31 -11.07 -1.77 6.76
CA HIS A 31 -12.38 -1.27 7.21
C HIS A 31 -13.51 -1.55 6.20
N ASN A 32 -13.21 -1.41 4.91
CA ASN A 32 -14.14 -1.69 3.82
C ASN A 32 -14.30 -3.18 3.50
N ARG A 33 -13.56 -4.07 4.17
CA ARG A 33 -13.48 -5.51 3.88
C ARG A 33 -12.97 -5.80 2.45
N GLU A 34 -12.15 -4.90 1.92
CA GLU A 34 -11.39 -5.07 0.68
C GLU A 34 -9.99 -5.67 0.92
N ALA A 35 -9.65 -5.94 2.19
CA ALA A 35 -8.50 -6.70 2.63
C ALA A 35 -8.82 -7.40 3.96
N GLY A 36 -8.14 -8.52 4.24
CA GLY A 36 -8.25 -9.29 5.48
C GLY A 36 -7.79 -8.51 6.71
N THR A 37 -8.33 -8.82 7.88
CA THR A 37 -7.97 -8.19 9.15
C THR A 37 -6.56 -8.54 9.64
N ASP A 38 -5.92 -9.51 8.99
CA ASP A 38 -4.53 -9.91 9.18
C ASP A 38 -3.55 -9.09 8.32
N ALA A 39 -4.01 -8.03 7.65
CA ALA A 39 -3.15 -7.11 6.93
C ALA A 39 -2.06 -6.53 7.85
N TYR A 40 -0.79 -6.68 7.45
CA TYR A 40 0.36 -6.27 8.23
C TYR A 40 0.99 -4.99 7.66
N THR A 41 1.18 -3.99 8.53
CA THR A 41 1.80 -2.70 8.22
C THR A 41 3.11 -2.54 8.98
N GLY A 42 4.19 -3.08 8.42
CA GLY A 42 5.54 -2.90 8.97
C GLY A 42 6.20 -1.62 8.46
N PRO A 43 7.28 -1.15 9.11
CA PRO A 43 8.01 0.04 8.69
C PRO A 43 8.68 -0.08 7.30
N ILE A 44 8.78 -1.30 6.76
CA ILE A 44 9.55 -1.61 5.54
C ILE A 44 8.84 -2.60 4.60
N TYR A 45 7.70 -3.17 5.02
CA TYR A 45 6.92 -4.08 4.19
C TYR A 45 5.44 -4.07 4.58
N PHE A 46 4.60 -4.24 3.57
CA PHE A 46 3.16 -4.33 3.67
C PHE A 46 2.69 -5.65 3.09
N MET A 47 1.79 -6.32 3.80
CA MET A 47 1.20 -7.57 3.34
C MET A 47 -0.31 -7.50 3.49
N MET A 48 -1.03 -7.79 2.40
CA MET A 48 -2.48 -7.86 2.37
C MET A 48 -2.92 -9.24 1.87
N HIS A 49 -3.81 -9.86 2.63
CA HIS A 49 -4.51 -11.09 2.27
C HIS A 49 -5.99 -10.78 2.02
N ASP A 50 -6.73 -11.74 1.46
CA ASP A 50 -8.18 -11.62 1.21
C ASP A 50 -8.57 -10.37 0.36
N VAL A 51 -7.78 -10.10 -0.69
CA VAL A 51 -8.14 -9.06 -1.68
C VAL A 51 -9.18 -9.66 -2.64
N PRO A 52 -10.27 -8.93 -2.99
CA PRO A 52 -11.44 -9.52 -3.67
C PRO A 52 -11.18 -10.20 -5.01
N SER A 53 -10.12 -9.80 -5.71
CA SER A 53 -9.74 -10.38 -7.01
C SER A 53 -8.25 -10.23 -7.26
N GLU A 54 -7.72 -11.05 -8.18
CA GLU A 54 -6.34 -10.92 -8.65
C GLU A 54 -6.09 -9.59 -9.36
N GLU A 55 -7.06 -9.11 -10.13
CA GLU A 55 -7.00 -7.79 -10.79
C GLU A 55 -6.83 -6.66 -9.77
N ARG A 56 -7.66 -6.66 -8.72
CA ARG A 56 -7.58 -5.68 -7.63
C ARG A 56 -6.26 -5.81 -6.87
N ALA A 57 -5.77 -7.03 -6.66
CA ALA A 57 -4.48 -7.26 -6.02
C ALA A 57 -3.31 -6.71 -6.85
N ARG A 58 -3.36 -6.82 -8.18
CA ARG A 58 -2.35 -6.26 -9.10
C ARG A 58 -2.40 -4.74 -9.14
N GLU A 59 -3.60 -4.15 -9.18
CA GLU A 59 -3.79 -2.70 -9.12
C GLU A 59 -3.19 -2.11 -7.83
N LEU A 60 -3.54 -2.68 -6.68
CA LEU A 60 -3.01 -2.27 -5.38
C LEU A 60 -1.49 -2.46 -5.30
N ALA A 61 -0.94 -3.49 -5.95
CA ALA A 61 0.50 -3.68 -6.03
C ALA A 61 1.22 -2.61 -6.82
N ALA A 62 0.71 -2.26 -8.00
CA ALA A 62 1.28 -1.17 -8.78
C ALA A 62 1.18 0.17 -8.02
N ALA A 63 0.05 0.42 -7.37
CA ALA A 63 -0.19 1.65 -6.63
C ALA A 63 0.72 1.81 -5.40
N LEU A 64 0.86 0.74 -4.60
CA LEU A 64 1.77 0.72 -3.46
C LEU A 64 3.23 0.82 -3.89
N HIS A 65 3.60 0.18 -5.00
CA HIS A 65 4.94 0.31 -5.55
C HIS A 65 5.24 1.77 -5.97
N ALA A 66 4.33 2.42 -6.71
CA ALA A 66 4.49 3.83 -7.06
C ALA A 66 4.60 4.74 -5.82
N ALA A 67 3.77 4.51 -4.81
CA ALA A 67 3.78 5.25 -3.55
C ALA A 67 5.14 5.14 -2.84
N LEU A 68 5.70 3.93 -2.74
CA LEU A 68 7.02 3.70 -2.16
C LEU A 68 8.12 4.47 -2.90
N TYR A 69 7.95 4.73 -4.20
CA TYR A 69 8.86 5.56 -5.00
C TYR A 69 8.52 7.06 -5.01
N GLY A 70 7.58 7.49 -4.16
CA GLY A 70 7.22 8.89 -3.96
C GLY A 70 6.02 9.37 -4.78
N ASP A 71 5.41 8.52 -5.60
CA ASP A 71 4.21 8.85 -6.37
C ASP A 71 2.95 8.33 -5.70
N LEU A 72 2.24 9.22 -5.00
CA LEU A 72 1.00 8.90 -4.30
C LEU A 72 -0.24 8.92 -5.20
N GLU A 73 -0.14 9.40 -6.46
CA GLU A 73 -1.31 9.58 -7.34
C GLU A 73 -2.02 8.25 -7.65
N PRO A 74 -1.30 7.16 -8.01
CA PRO A 74 -1.91 5.85 -8.22
C PRO A 74 -2.58 5.29 -6.96
N LEU A 75 -1.99 5.53 -5.77
CA LEU A 75 -2.56 5.09 -4.50
C LEU A 75 -3.86 5.82 -4.17
N ASN A 76 -3.89 7.14 -4.33
CA ASN A 76 -5.08 7.94 -4.11
C ASN A 76 -6.20 7.61 -5.11
N ARG A 77 -5.85 7.19 -6.33
CA ARG A 77 -6.85 6.72 -7.32
C ARG A 77 -7.44 5.37 -6.92
N ALA A 78 -6.59 4.42 -6.50
CA ALA A 78 -7.02 3.07 -6.13
C ALA A 78 -7.75 3.02 -4.77
N VAL A 79 -7.35 3.90 -3.84
CA VAL A 79 -7.91 4.04 -2.49
C VAL A 79 -8.10 5.54 -2.20
N PRO A 80 -9.26 6.12 -2.58
CA PRO A 80 -9.51 7.54 -2.40
C PRO A 80 -9.45 7.96 -0.92
N PRO A 81 -8.67 9.01 -0.57
CA PRO A 81 -8.70 9.56 0.77
C PRO A 81 -10.10 10.11 1.09
N THR A 82 -10.50 10.05 2.36
CA THR A 82 -11.72 10.74 2.81
C THR A 82 -11.46 12.24 2.79
N SER A 83 -12.39 13.00 2.21
CA SER A 83 -12.46 14.45 2.41
C SER A 83 -12.57 14.82 3.89
#